data_AF-A0A5N5X690-F1
#
_entry.id   AF-A0A5N5X690-F1
#
_cell.length_a   1.000
_cell.length_b   1.000
_cell.length_c   1.000
_cell.angle_alpha   90.00
_cell.angle_beta   90.00
_cell.angle_gamma   90.00
#
_symmetry.space_group_name_H-M   'P 1'
#
loop_
_entity.id
_entity.type
_entity.pdbx_description
1 polymer ?
#
loop_
_entity_poly.entity_id
_entity_poly.type
_entity_poly.pdbx_seq_one_letter_code
_entity_poly.pdbx_strand_id
1 'polypeptide(L)'
;MYHITTSTNDGLRLPTRHLLRSKATAEAMVLKESNESMATCSLRPSVHCGPGDYQLVTAIHACIAKGQTPFIIGYCQNLWDVPYATNVADAHFLALEDLLSSKTATGEVSFIQKQ
;
A
#
# COMPACT_ATOMS: atom_id res chain seq x y z
N MET A 1 -2.84 7.50 15.22
CA MET A 1 -2.93 8.59 14.23
C MET A 1 -2.11 8.13 13.03
N TYR A 2 -2.75 7.82 11.91
CA TYR A 2 -2.08 7.39 10.67
C TYR A 2 -1.95 8.59 9.74
N HIS A 3 -0.86 8.66 8.99
CA HIS A 3 -0.58 9.79 8.10
C HIS A 3 -0.63 9.30 6.66
N ILE A 4 -1.38 10.00 5.82
CA ILE A 4 -1.40 9.79 4.37
C ILE A 4 -0.40 10.80 3.80
N THR A 5 0.64 10.30 3.13
CA THR A 5 1.67 11.15 2.52
C THR A 5 1.47 11.13 1.01
N THR A 6 1.20 12.30 0.42
CA THR A 6 1.17 12.51 -1.03
C THR A 6 2.60 12.72 -1.52
N SER A 7 3.14 11.79 -2.31
CA SER A 7 4.44 11.96 -2.98
C SER A 7 4.21 12.09 -4.48
N THR A 8 4.53 13.26 -5.03
CA THR A 8 4.36 13.60 -6.44
C THR A 8 5.55 13.09 -7.23
N ASN A 9 5.31 12.11 -8.12
CA ASN A 9 6.20 11.65 -9.18
C ASN A 9 7.65 11.28 -8.81
N ASP A 10 7.80 10.12 -8.19
CA ASP A 10 9.07 9.39 -8.29
C ASP A 10 9.10 8.66 -9.63
N GLY A 11 9.99 9.06 -10.54
CA GLY A 11 10.22 8.45 -11.86
C GLY A 11 10.70 7.00 -11.77
N LEU A 12 9.82 6.10 -11.33
CA LEU A 12 10.16 4.76 -10.89
C LEU A 12 10.16 3.78 -12.07
N ARG A 13 11.30 3.13 -12.27
CA ARG A 13 11.50 2.04 -13.24
C ARG A 13 10.40 0.99 -13.08
N LEU A 14 9.73 0.63 -14.19
CA LEU A 14 8.67 -0.39 -14.15
C LEU A 14 9.18 -1.65 -13.46
N PRO A 15 8.43 -2.18 -12.48
CA PRO A 15 8.88 -3.31 -11.68
C PRO A 15 9.13 -4.54 -12.56
N THR A 16 10.05 -5.43 -12.16
CA THR A 16 10.47 -6.58 -12.98
C THR A 16 9.50 -7.76 -12.90
N ARG A 17 8.71 -7.87 -11.83
CA ARG A 17 7.74 -8.96 -11.62
C ARG A 17 6.43 -8.68 -12.36
N HIS A 18 5.87 -9.67 -13.05
CA HIS A 18 4.65 -9.54 -13.84
C HIS A 18 3.48 -8.90 -13.08
N LEU A 19 3.21 -9.36 -11.85
CA LEU A 19 2.12 -8.81 -11.03
C LEU A 19 2.29 -7.31 -10.75
N LEU A 20 3.52 -6.90 -10.43
CA LEU A 20 3.82 -5.50 -10.15
C LEU A 20 3.70 -4.64 -11.42
N ARG A 21 4.08 -5.19 -12.60
CA ARG A 21 3.89 -4.48 -13.89
C ARG A 21 2.41 -4.25 -14.19
N SER A 22 1.59 -5.29 -14.10
CA SER A 22 0.16 -5.17 -14.36
C SER A 22 -0.51 -4.16 -13.43
N LYS A 23 -0.11 -4.11 -12.16
CA LYS A 23 -0.60 -3.12 -11.19
C LYS A 23 -0.15 -1.70 -11.51
N ALA A 24 1.11 -1.50 -11.89
CA ALA A 24 1.62 -0.20 -12.31
C ALA A 24 0.93 0.32 -13.59
N THR A 25 0.67 -0.56 -14.57
CA THR A 25 -0.08 -0.20 -15.77
C THR A 25 -1.53 0.16 -15.44
N ALA A 26 -2.20 -0.60 -14.57
CA ALA A 26 -3.56 -0.30 -14.14
C ALA A 26 -3.65 1.05 -13.41
N GLU A 27 -2.69 1.36 -12.54
CA GLU A 27 -2.61 2.66 -11.86
C GLU A 27 -2.47 3.81 -12.87
N ALA A 28 -1.55 3.69 -13.82
CA ALA A 28 -1.35 4.71 -14.85
C ALA A 28 -2.61 4.94 -15.70
N MET A 29 -3.40 3.88 -15.97
CA MET A 29 -4.68 4.00 -16.67
C MET A 29 -5.70 4.77 -15.84
N VAL A 30 -5.86 4.45 -14.55
CA VAL A 30 -6.82 5.12 -13.66
C VAL A 30 -6.51 6.61 -13.53
N LEU A 31 -5.25 6.96 -13.28
CA LEU A 31 -4.83 8.35 -13.12
C LEU A 31 -4.98 9.17 -14.40
N LYS A 32 -4.76 8.54 -15.57
CA LYS A 32 -4.91 9.20 -16.87
C LYS A 32 -6.37 9.59 -17.17
N GLU A 33 -7.32 8.79 -16.70
CA GLU A 33 -8.75 9.05 -16.91
C GLU A 33 -9.34 10.05 -15.90
N SER A 34 -8.53 10.51 -14.93
CA SER A 34 -8.95 11.49 -13.91
C SER A 34 -9.35 12.83 -14.55
N ASN A 35 -10.59 13.24 -14.37
CA ASN A 35 -11.12 14.50 -14.90
C ASN A 35 -12.22 15.09 -13.99
N GLU A 36 -12.74 16.28 -14.30
CA GLU A 36 -13.72 16.98 -13.45
C GLU A 36 -15.02 16.18 -13.20
N SER A 37 -15.40 15.32 -14.15
CA SER A 37 -16.58 14.44 -14.07
C SER A 37 -16.30 13.10 -13.39
N MET A 38 -15.03 12.65 -13.37
CA MET A 38 -14.60 11.40 -12.76
C MET A 38 -13.27 11.61 -12.02
N ALA A 39 -13.38 11.96 -10.74
CA ALA A 39 -12.22 12.12 -9.87
C ALA A 39 -11.69 10.74 -9.47
N THR A 40 -10.39 10.51 -9.67
CA THR A 40 -9.72 9.25 -9.31
C THR A 40 -8.49 9.52 -8.44
N CYS A 41 -8.12 8.55 -7.61
CA CYS A 41 -6.85 8.56 -6.87
C CYS A 41 -6.26 7.15 -6.82
N SER A 42 -4.95 7.04 -6.60
CA SER A 42 -4.31 5.75 -6.31
C SER A 42 -3.77 5.71 -4.88
N LEU A 43 -4.08 4.62 -4.17
CA LEU A 43 -3.54 4.33 -2.85
C LEU A 43 -2.61 3.13 -2.93
N ARG A 44 -1.40 3.29 -2.38
CA ARG A 44 -0.38 2.25 -2.34
C ARG A 44 -0.19 1.75 -0.90
N PRO A 45 -0.98 0.75 -0.47
CA PRO A 45 -0.73 0.09 0.82
C PRO A 45 0.51 -0.78 0.73
N SER A 46 1.28 -0.81 1.82
CA SER A 46 2.26 -1.87 2.06
C SER A 46 1.58 -3.16 2.52
N VAL A 47 2.37 -4.21 2.77
CA VAL A 47 1.84 -5.44 3.37
C VAL A 47 1.23 -5.09 4.73
N HIS A 48 -0.06 -5.37 4.89
CA HIS A 48 -0.81 -5.09 6.11
C HIS A 48 -1.04 -6.37 6.91
N CYS A 49 -1.28 -6.22 8.21
CA CYS A 49 -1.64 -7.33 9.09
C CYS A 49 -2.97 -7.05 9.80
N GLY A 50 -3.70 -8.10 10.19
CA GLY A 50 -4.96 -7.95 10.88
C GLY A 50 -5.67 -9.28 11.14
N PRO A 51 -6.85 -9.25 11.78
CA PRO A 51 -7.68 -10.42 11.98
C PRO A 51 -8.00 -11.04 10.61
N GLY A 52 -7.76 -12.34 10.47
CA GLY A 52 -7.91 -13.04 9.18
C GLY A 52 -6.70 -12.92 8.24
N ASP A 53 -5.56 -12.36 8.67
CA ASP A 53 -4.33 -12.40 7.88
C ASP A 53 -3.74 -13.82 7.76
N TYR A 54 -3.83 -14.36 6.56
CA TYR A 54 -3.27 -15.65 6.17
C TYR A 54 -1.91 -15.53 5.44
N GLN A 55 -1.45 -14.31 5.17
CA GLN A 55 -0.23 -14.07 4.37
C GLN A 55 0.99 -13.86 5.25
N LEU A 56 0.97 -12.87 6.15
CA LEU A 56 2.17 -12.49 6.91
C LEU A 56 2.28 -13.30 8.21
N VAL A 57 1.29 -13.17 9.10
CA VAL A 57 1.34 -13.78 10.44
C VAL A 57 1.37 -15.31 10.36
N THR A 58 0.56 -15.89 9.47
CA THR A 58 0.48 -17.34 9.30
C THR A 58 1.78 -17.92 8.75
N ALA A 59 2.44 -17.24 7.81
CA ALA A 59 3.74 -17.68 7.28
C ALA A 59 4.83 -17.66 8.36
N ILE A 60 4.86 -16.62 9.19
CA ILE A 60 5.80 -16.52 10.32
C ILE A 60 5.57 -17.67 11.31
N HIS A 61 4.31 -17.92 11.70
CA HIS A 61 3.97 -19.02 12.60
C HIS A 61 4.35 -20.39 12.03
N ALA A 62 4.17 -20.60 10.73
CA ALA A 62 4.58 -21.84 10.07
C ALA A 62 6.10 -22.04 10.11
N CYS A 63 6.89 -20.98 9.94
CA CYS A 63 8.36 -21.04 10.06
C CYS A 63 8.80 -21.36 11.49
N ILE A 64 8.14 -20.76 12.51
CA ILE A 64 8.40 -21.06 13.93
C ILE A 64 8.10 -22.53 14.23
N ALA A 65 6.93 -23.02 13.82
CA ALA A 65 6.52 -24.42 14.05
C ALA A 65 7.48 -25.44 13.39
N LYS A 66 8.11 -25.05 12.27
CA LYS A 66 9.11 -25.88 11.56
C LYS A 66 10.54 -25.71 12.07
N GLY A 67 10.77 -24.86 13.08
CA GLY A 67 12.12 -24.58 13.59
C GLY A 67 13.02 -23.87 12.58
N GLN A 68 12.45 -23.09 11.65
CA GLN A 68 13.18 -22.38 10.58
C GLN A 68 13.60 -20.96 10.98
N THR A 69 13.60 -20.65 12.27
CA THR A 69 14.00 -19.34 12.83
C THR A 69 15.40 -19.25 13.47
N PRO A 70 16.33 -20.23 13.41
CA PRO A 70 17.61 -20.12 14.13
C PRO A 70 18.66 -19.27 13.39
N PHE A 71 18.39 -18.90 12.13
CA PHE A 71 19.30 -18.08 11.33
C PHE A 71 18.66 -16.72 11.03
N ILE A 72 19.49 -15.68 11.10
CA ILE A 72 19.16 -14.33 10.70
C ILE A 72 19.93 -14.03 9.42
N ILE A 73 19.23 -13.62 8.37
CA ILE A 73 19.86 -13.19 7.11
C ILE A 73 20.01 -11.66 7.16
N GLY A 74 21.26 -11.18 7.14
CA GLY A 74 21.58 -9.75 7.20
C GLY A 74 21.58 -9.17 8.62
N TYR A 75 21.49 -7.84 8.73
CA TYR A 75 21.64 -7.12 10.00
C TYR A 75 20.33 -6.84 10.74
N CYS A 76 19.19 -7.37 10.27
CA CYS A 76 17.86 -7.09 10.81
C CYS A 76 17.48 -5.60 10.95
N GLN A 77 18.13 -4.70 10.19
CA GLN A 77 17.81 -3.27 10.16
C GLN A 77 16.76 -2.92 9.10
N ASN A 78 16.06 -3.92 8.56
CA ASN A 78 14.98 -3.70 7.61
C ASN A 78 13.80 -3.04 8.33
N LEU A 79 13.57 -1.76 8.05
CA LEU A 79 12.35 -1.08 8.45
C LEU A 79 11.24 -1.43 7.46
N TRP A 80 10.32 -2.27 7.89
CA TRP A 80 9.16 -2.66 7.09
C TRP A 80 7.86 -2.15 7.73
N ASP A 81 7.20 -1.24 7.04
CA ASP A 81 5.92 -0.69 7.48
C ASP A 81 4.81 -1.72 7.26
N VAL A 82 4.21 -2.19 8.36
CA VAL A 82 3.06 -3.09 8.36
C VAL A 82 1.86 -2.41 9.01
N PRO A 83 1.01 -1.70 8.25
CA PRO A 83 -0.20 -1.09 8.77
C PRO A 83 -1.23 -2.15 9.15
N TYR A 84 -2.14 -1.79 10.04
CA TYR A 84 -3.24 -2.66 10.42
C TYR A 84 -4.33 -2.63 9.35
N ALA A 85 -4.97 -3.78 9.07
CA ALA A 85 -5.91 -3.92 7.96
C ALA A 85 -7.09 -2.92 8.03
N THR A 86 -7.61 -2.64 9.23
CA THR A 86 -8.70 -1.65 9.38
C THR A 86 -8.22 -0.23 9.07
N ASN A 87 -6.98 0.12 9.43
CA ASN A 87 -6.42 1.44 9.11
C ASN A 87 -6.28 1.64 7.60
N VAL A 88 -5.95 0.57 6.86
CA VAL A 88 -5.93 0.61 5.38
C VAL A 88 -7.34 0.86 4.85
N ALA A 89 -8.37 0.20 5.41
CA ALA A 89 -9.76 0.44 5.03
C ALA A 89 -10.21 1.89 5.33
N ASP A 90 -9.88 2.41 6.52
CA ASP A 90 -10.19 3.79 6.92
C ASP A 90 -9.51 4.81 6.00
N ALA A 91 -8.27 4.55 5.56
CA ALA A 91 -7.58 5.40 4.60
C ALA A 91 -8.27 5.44 3.23
N HIS A 92 -8.86 4.32 2.77
CA HIS A 92 -9.65 4.31 1.54
C HIS A 92 -10.95 5.12 1.69
N PHE A 93 -11.60 5.01 2.86
CA PHE A 93 -12.81 5.79 3.14
C PHE A 93 -12.52 7.29 3.16
N LEU A 94 -11.45 7.71 3.84
CA LEU A 94 -11.03 9.11 3.86
C LEU A 94 -10.63 9.65 2.49
N ALA A 95 -9.96 8.83 1.67
CA ALA A 95 -9.65 9.22 0.29
C ALA A 95 -10.92 9.41 -0.55
N LEU A 96 -11.93 8.57 -0.36
CA LEU A 96 -13.22 8.73 -1.02
C LEU A 96 -13.95 10.00 -0.56
N GLU A 97 -13.96 10.28 0.74
CA GLU A 97 -14.55 11.53 1.28
C GLU A 97 -13.87 12.78 0.72
N ASP A 98 -12.54 12.78 0.62
CA ASP A 98 -11.80 13.89 0.01
C ASP A 98 -12.12 14.05 -1.48
N LEU A 99 -12.21 12.94 -2.25
CA LEU A 99 -12.58 12.98 -3.66
C LEU A 99 -14.00 13.52 -3.90
N LEU A 100 -14.93 13.30 -2.96
CA LEU A 100 -16.31 13.80 -3.05
C LEU A 100 -16.46 15.25 -2.59
N SER A 101 -15.57 15.71 -1.70
CA SER A 101 -15.62 17.05 -1.10
C SER A 101 -14.58 17.98 -1.74
N SER A 102 -13.38 18.04 -1.16
CA SER A 102 -12.31 19.00 -1.46
C SER A 102 -11.56 18.69 -2.75
N LYS A 103 -11.73 17.49 -3.32
CA LYS A 103 -11.09 17.00 -4.55
C LYS A 103 -9.57 17.15 -4.56
N THR A 104 -8.93 17.25 -3.38
CA THR A 104 -7.51 17.57 -3.26
C THR A 104 -6.63 16.38 -3.66
N ALA A 105 -7.12 15.15 -3.50
CA ALA A 105 -6.47 13.92 -3.92
C ALA A 105 -6.74 13.52 -5.39
N THR A 106 -7.39 14.39 -6.19
CA THR A 106 -7.75 14.05 -7.57
C THR A 106 -6.50 13.96 -8.45
N GLY A 107 -6.29 12.80 -9.07
CA GLY A 107 -5.11 12.53 -9.90
C GLY A 107 -3.82 12.27 -9.10
N GLU A 108 -3.90 12.18 -7.78
CA GLU A 108 -2.75 11.99 -6.90
C GLU A 108 -2.52 10.53 -6.53
N VAL A 109 -1.26 10.25 -6.17
CA VAL A 109 -0.82 8.95 -5.67
C VAL A 109 -0.37 9.11 -4.23
N SER A 110 -0.99 8.37 -3.32
CA SER A 110 -0.69 8.44 -1.89
C SER A 110 -0.23 7.10 -1.33
N PHE A 111 0.71 7.17 -0.39
CA PHE A 111 1.20 6.01 0.35
C PHE A 111 0.53 5.91 1.72
N ILE A 112 0.14 4.70 2.10
CA ILE A 112 -0.43 4.43 3.43
C ILE A 112 0.70 3.91 4.32
N GLN A 113 1.07 4.70 5.32
CA GLN A 113 2.17 4.37 6.23
C GLN A 113 1.69 4.30 7.69
N LYS A 114 2.38 3.45 8.47
CA LYS A 114 2.23 3.37 9.93
C LYS A 114 3.44 4.07 10.54
N GLN A 115 3.22 5.12 11.34
CA GLN A 115 4.26 5.65 12.23
C GLN A 115 4.37 4.79 13.50
#